data_AF-A0A649UZF5-F1
#
_entry.id   AF-A0A649UZF5-F1
#
_cell.length_a   1.000
_cell.length_b   1.000
_cell.length_c   1.000
_cell.angle_alpha   90.00
_cell.angle_beta   90.00
_cell.angle_gamma   90.00
#
_symmetry.space_group_name_H-M   'P 1'
#
loop_
_entity.id
_entity.type
_entity.pdbx_description
1 polymer ?
#
loop_
_entity_poly.entity_id
_entity_poly.type
_entity_poly.pdbx_seq_one_letter_code
_entity_poly.pdbx_strand_id
1 'polypeptide(L)'
;ETSNNYLKSKHILGSTTACVGIVEEQYLKVYNIGDSGVMIIAPEKGKYEIEAKTEIQTHFLNCPYQLGDDDPMLGDIYTFNLKPQSIIISATDGIFDNL
;
A
#
# COMPACT_ATOMS: atom_id res chain seq x y z
N GLU A 1 -20.64 17.61 10.18
CA GLU A 1 -21.84 17.24 9.39
C GLU A 1 -22.11 18.16 8.20
N THR A 2 -21.93 19.48 8.34
CA THR A 2 -22.13 20.48 7.26
C THR A 2 -21.22 20.28 6.03
N SER A 3 -19.95 19.89 6.21
CA SER A 3 -19.02 19.70 5.08
C SER A 3 -19.36 18.50 4.19
N ASN A 4 -19.84 17.40 4.77
CA ASN A 4 -20.21 16.20 4.00
C ASN A 4 -21.47 16.44 3.14
N ASN A 5 -22.43 17.22 3.64
CA ASN A 5 -23.60 17.62 2.87
C ASN A 5 -23.23 18.59 1.73
N TYR A 6 -22.24 19.47 1.95
CA TYR A 6 -21.72 20.35 0.90
C TYR A 6 -21.03 19.57 -0.23
N LEU A 7 -20.16 18.60 0.09
CA LEU A 7 -19.48 17.76 -0.91
C LEU A 7 -20.47 16.91 -1.72
N LYS A 8 -21.48 16.31 -1.05
CA LYS A 8 -22.55 15.57 -1.72
C LYS A 8 -23.36 16.45 -2.67
N SER A 9 -23.64 17.70 -2.29
CA SER A 9 -24.42 18.65 -3.11
C SER A 9 -23.70 19.09 -4.40
N LYS A 10 -22.36 18.95 -4.45
CA LYS A 10 -21.54 19.29 -5.61
C LYS A 10 -21.10 18.10 -6.46
N HIS A 11 -21.53 16.87 -6.14
CA HIS A 11 -21.04 15.66 -6.80
C HIS A 11 -19.50 15.53 -6.78
N ILE A 12 -18.85 15.97 -5.70
CA ILE A 12 -17.39 15.83 -5.59
C ILE A 12 -17.11 14.38 -5.19
N LEU A 13 -16.67 13.59 -6.16
CA LEU A 13 -16.14 12.24 -5.95
C LEU A 13 -14.66 12.36 -5.56
N GLY A 14 -14.26 11.57 -4.57
CA GLY A 14 -12.86 11.41 -4.18
C GLY A 14 -12.39 10.02 -4.54
N SER A 15 -11.08 9.89 -4.75
CA SER A 15 -10.40 8.62 -4.97
C SER A 15 -9.28 8.45 -3.94
N THR A 16 -8.83 7.23 -3.75
CA THR A 16 -7.72 6.93 -2.83
C THR A 16 -6.94 5.71 -3.29
N THR A 17 -5.64 5.71 -3.06
CA THR A 17 -4.88 4.46 -3.01
C THR A 17 -5.26 3.69 -1.73
N ALA A 18 -4.98 2.39 -1.70
CA ALA A 18 -5.20 1.60 -0.50
C ALA A 18 -4.20 0.46 -0.38
N CYS A 19 -3.55 0.38 0.77
CA CYS A 19 -2.67 -0.72 1.15
C CYS A 19 -3.16 -1.33 2.47
N VAL A 20 -3.57 -2.59 2.45
CA VAL A 20 -4.13 -3.29 3.62
C VAL A 20 -3.35 -4.56 3.87
N GLY A 21 -2.77 -4.67 5.07
CA GLY A 21 -1.98 -5.83 5.49
C GLY A 21 -2.62 -6.56 6.67
N ILE A 22 -2.61 -7.89 6.62
CA ILE A 22 -2.98 -8.78 7.73
C ILE A 22 -1.80 -9.70 8.01
N VAL A 23 -1.36 -9.71 9.27
CA VAL A 23 -0.38 -10.70 9.77
C VAL A 23 -1.13 -11.90 10.32
N GLU A 24 -0.82 -13.07 9.76
CA GLU A 24 -1.36 -14.36 10.20
C GLU A 24 -0.19 -15.33 10.37
N GLU A 25 0.07 -15.73 11.63
CA GLU A 25 1.23 -16.53 12.00
C GLU A 25 2.56 -15.91 11.53
N GLN A 26 3.21 -16.54 10.55
CA GLN A 26 4.46 -16.11 9.94
C GLN A 26 4.27 -15.46 8.56
N TYR A 27 3.03 -15.14 8.18
CA TYR A 27 2.71 -14.57 6.87
C TYR A 27 2.14 -13.17 6.99
N LEU A 28 2.60 -12.28 6.12
CA LEU A 28 1.95 -11.00 5.86
C LEU A 28 1.21 -11.09 4.53
N LYS A 29 -0.13 -11.07 4.59
CA LYS A 29 -1.00 -10.98 3.42
C LYS A 29 -1.31 -9.51 3.18
N VAL A 30 -1.05 -9.02 1.97
CA VAL A 30 -1.27 -7.61 1.60
C VAL A 30 -2.17 -7.54 0.39
N TYR A 31 -3.15 -6.65 0.41
CA TYR A 31 -3.81 -6.16 -0.79
C TYR A 31 -3.36 -4.71 -1.01
N ASN A 32 -2.89 -4.40 -2.21
CA ASN A 32 -2.42 -3.06 -2.58
C ASN A 32 -3.09 -2.60 -3.87
N ILE A 33 -3.63 -1.38 -3.86
CA ILE A 33 -4.04 -0.65 -5.06
C ILE A 33 -3.42 0.75 -5.06
N GLY A 34 -2.61 1.03 -6.08
CA GLY A 34 -1.89 2.29 -6.26
C GLY A 34 -0.40 2.23 -5.91
N ASP A 35 0.15 3.37 -5.50
CA ASP A 35 1.59 3.60 -5.26
C ASP A 35 1.97 3.66 -3.77
N SER A 36 1.01 3.45 -2.88
CA SER A 36 1.30 3.05 -1.51
C SER A 36 1.82 1.62 -1.47
N GLY A 37 2.34 1.18 -0.32
CA GLY A 37 2.91 -0.16 -0.27
C GLY A 37 3.43 -0.61 1.07
N VAL A 38 3.97 -1.83 1.05
CA VAL A 38 4.66 -2.46 2.16
C VAL A 38 6.07 -2.84 1.74
N MET A 39 7.02 -2.67 2.65
CA MET A 39 8.39 -3.18 2.56
C MET A 39 8.72 -4.00 3.81
N ILE A 40 9.38 -5.14 3.62
CA ILE A 40 9.84 -6.01 4.68
C ILE A 40 11.36 -5.94 4.73
N ILE A 41 11.87 -5.63 5.90
CA ILE A 41 13.29 -5.63 6.21
C ILE A 41 13.53 -6.76 7.21
N ALA A 42 14.48 -7.63 6.92
CA ALA A 42 14.78 -8.79 7.76
C ALA A 42 16.26 -8.88 8.10
N PRO A 43 16.62 -9.50 9.24
CA PRO A 43 18.01 -9.74 9.57
C PRO A 43 18.63 -10.78 8.63
N GLU A 44 19.66 -10.37 7.88
CA GLU A 44 20.52 -11.22 7.08
C GLU A 44 21.98 -11.05 7.52
N LYS A 45 22.63 -12.16 7.93
CA LYS A 45 24.06 -12.22 8.31
C LYS A 45 24.50 -11.10 9.29
N GLY A 46 23.62 -10.72 10.22
CA GLY A 46 23.89 -9.71 11.25
C GLY A 46 23.64 -8.26 10.82
N LYS A 47 23.02 -8.02 9.66
CA LYS A 47 22.53 -6.71 9.20
C LYS A 47 21.04 -6.80 8.83
N TYR A 48 20.39 -5.66 8.70
CA TYR A 48 19.02 -5.58 8.21
C TYR A 48 19.02 -5.24 6.72
N GLU A 49 18.42 -6.10 5.90
CA GLU A 49 18.34 -5.93 4.45
C GLU A 49 16.89 -6.01 3.99
N ILE A 50 16.57 -5.34 2.87
CA ILE A 50 15.23 -5.38 2.26
C ILE A 50 15.03 -6.77 1.68
N GLU A 51 14.07 -7.50 2.22
CA GLU A 51 13.75 -8.87 1.80
C GLU A 51 12.66 -8.88 0.72
N ALA A 52 11.63 -8.04 0.88
CA ALA A 52 10.52 -7.97 -0.06
C ALA A 52 9.83 -6.60 0.00
N LYS A 53 9.14 -6.24 -1.08
CA LYS A 53 8.25 -5.08 -1.12
C LYS A 53 7.11 -5.30 -2.11
N THR A 54 6.03 -4.55 -1.98
CA THR A 54 4.99 -4.45 -3.01
C THR A 54 5.51 -3.65 -4.20
N GLU A 55 4.95 -3.91 -5.38
CA GLU A 55 5.24 -3.12 -6.57
C GLU A 55 4.32 -1.89 -6.64
N ILE A 56 4.82 -0.82 -7.24
CA ILE A 56 4.05 0.41 -7.46
C ILE A 56 3.10 0.19 -8.65
N GLN A 57 1.83 0.51 -8.46
CA GLN A 57 0.82 0.39 -9.51
C GLN A 57 0.44 1.78 -10.01
N THR A 58 0.76 2.07 -11.27
CA THR A 58 0.41 3.33 -11.93
C THR A 58 -0.05 3.09 -13.37
N HIS A 59 -0.96 3.93 -13.85
CA HIS A 59 -1.33 4.00 -15.27
C HIS A 59 -0.19 4.62 -16.09
N PHE A 60 0.43 5.66 -15.52
CA PHE A 60 1.61 6.38 -15.99
C PHE A 60 2.21 7.17 -14.82
N LEU A 61 3.33 7.86 -15.05
CA LEU A 61 4.06 8.58 -14.00
C LEU A 61 3.13 9.49 -13.16
N ASN A 62 3.14 9.31 -11.85
CA ASN A 62 2.35 10.07 -10.86
C ASN A 62 0.82 9.97 -11.04
N CYS A 63 0.34 8.89 -11.68
CA CYS A 63 -1.08 8.57 -11.78
C CYS A 63 -1.31 7.13 -11.30
N PRO A 64 -1.43 6.93 -9.96
CA PRO A 64 -1.64 5.60 -9.41
C PRO A 64 -3.02 5.05 -9.75
N TYR A 65 -3.18 3.74 -9.62
CA TYR A 65 -4.52 3.13 -9.56
C TYR A 65 -5.19 3.51 -8.24
N GLN A 66 -6.51 3.76 -8.26
CA GLN A 66 -7.22 4.31 -7.11
C GLN A 66 -8.63 3.75 -6.96
N LEU A 67 -9.00 3.42 -5.73
CA LEU A 67 -10.39 3.13 -5.37
C LEU A 67 -11.26 4.37 -5.57
N GLY A 68 -12.42 4.18 -6.19
CA GLY A 68 -13.37 5.25 -6.52
C GLY A 68 -13.38 5.62 -8.01
N ASP A 69 -12.30 5.32 -8.73
CA ASP A 69 -12.19 5.52 -10.19
C ASP A 69 -11.85 4.21 -10.92
N ASP A 70 -10.94 3.41 -10.37
CA ASP A 70 -10.54 2.11 -10.92
C ASP A 70 -11.33 0.93 -10.32
N ASP A 71 -11.35 -0.19 -11.06
CA ASP A 71 -11.88 -1.46 -10.57
C ASP A 71 -10.99 -2.00 -9.43
N PRO A 72 -11.53 -2.26 -8.23
CA PRO A 72 -10.77 -2.85 -7.12
C PRO A 72 -10.09 -4.18 -7.46
N MET A 73 -10.55 -4.90 -8.48
CA MET A 73 -9.91 -6.14 -8.92
C MET A 73 -8.55 -5.94 -9.58
N LEU A 74 -8.16 -4.70 -9.89
CA LEU A 74 -6.83 -4.34 -10.41
C LEU A 74 -5.76 -4.25 -9.30
N GLY A 75 -6.15 -4.28 -8.03
CA GLY A 75 -5.21 -4.33 -6.92
C GLY A 75 -4.50 -5.68 -6.82
N ASP A 76 -3.22 -5.65 -6.44
CA ASP A 76 -2.41 -6.85 -6.28
C ASP A 76 -2.52 -7.44 -4.88
N ILE A 77 -2.48 -8.78 -4.81
CA ILE A 77 -2.44 -9.52 -3.56
C ILE A 77 -1.05 -10.15 -3.40
N TYR A 78 -0.40 -9.84 -2.29
CA TYR A 78 0.90 -10.38 -1.91
C TYR A 78 0.76 -11.28 -0.69
N THR A 79 1.61 -12.30 -0.61
CA THR A 79 1.84 -13.06 0.62
C THR A 79 3.34 -13.15 0.84
N PHE A 80 3.81 -12.48 1.87
CA PHE A 80 5.22 -12.49 2.26
C PHE A 80 5.43 -13.38 3.48
N ASN A 81 6.55 -14.09 3.50
CA ASN A 81 6.96 -14.86 4.66
C ASN A 81 7.78 -13.96 5.60
N LEU A 82 7.41 -13.91 6.87
CA LEU A 82 8.07 -13.13 7.91
C LEU A 82 9.03 -14.01 8.69
N LYS A 83 10.22 -13.47 8.96
CA LYS A 83 11.21 -14.07 9.85
C LYS A 83 11.11 -13.45 11.24
N PRO A 84 11.59 -14.15 12.30
CA PRO A 84 11.75 -13.51 13.60
C PRO A 84 12.58 -12.24 13.48
N GLN A 85 12.08 -11.15 14.07
CA GLN A 85 12.66 -9.79 13.99
C GLN A 85 12.54 -9.10 12.62
N SER A 86 11.72 -9.59 11.70
CA SER A 86 11.34 -8.81 10.51
C SER A 86 10.65 -7.50 10.92
N ILE A 87 11.01 -6.42 10.25
CA ILE A 87 10.40 -5.09 10.37
C ILE A 87 9.51 -4.89 9.16
N ILE A 88 8.24 -4.57 9.40
CA ILE A 88 7.27 -4.26 8.36
C ILE A 88 7.12 -2.74 8.30
N ILE A 89 7.39 -2.15 7.14
CA ILE A 89 7.15 -0.74 6.86
C ILE A 89 5.94 -0.68 5.93
N SER A 90 4.86 -0.04 6.38
CA SER A 90 3.72 0.32 5.52
C SER A 90 3.65 1.83 5.43
N ALA A 91 3.68 2.35 4.21
CA ALA A 91 3.73 3.78 3.97
C ALA A 91 3.10 4.14 2.61
N THR A 92 2.88 5.43 2.41
CA THR A 92 2.48 6.00 1.13
C THR A 92 3.71 6.38 0.31
N ASP A 93 3.48 6.72 -0.96
CA ASP A 93 4.41 7.35 -1.90
C ASP A 93 5.29 8.45 -1.26
N GLY A 94 4.73 9.29 -0.40
CA GLY A 94 5.46 10.36 0.28
C GLY A 94 6.69 9.89 1.08
N ILE A 95 6.73 8.65 1.57
CA ILE A 95 7.96 8.06 2.14
C ILE A 95 8.82 7.46 1.03
N PHE A 96 8.25 6.62 0.16
CA PHE A 96 9.01 5.84 -0.83
C PHE A 96 9.64 6.67 -1.96
N ASP A 97 9.12 7.87 -2.23
CA ASP A 97 9.69 8.79 -3.21
C ASP A 97 10.87 9.61 -2.65
N ASN A 98 10.98 9.69 -1.32
CA ASN A 98 11.89 10.60 -0.64
C ASN A 98 13.01 9.92 0.17
N LEU A 99 12.95 8.59 0.36
CA LEU A 99 13.91 7.81 1.14
C LEU A 99 14.21 6.47 0.46
#